data_AF-A0A0C9VX14-F1
#
_entry.id   AF-A0A0C9VX14-F1
#
_cell.length_a   1.000
_cell.length_b   1.000
_cell.length_c   1.000
_cell.angle_alpha   90.00
_cell.angle_beta   90.00
_cell.angle_gamma   90.00
#
_symmetry.space_group_name_H-M   'P 1'
#
loop_
_entity.id
_entity.type
_entity.pdbx_description
1 polymer ?
#
loop_
_entity_poly.entity_id
_entity_poly.type
_entity_poly.pdbx_seq_one_letter_code
_entity_poly.pdbx_strand_id
1 'polypeptide(L)'
;ATAVLMQIGVWSTCFFMVALGLHTCNSLVFRLRQVPWLSSVVIAIGWTIAFVAGKRFQIIQDCRELTTIPQALAPLQKSNIYGPNGISCGIMPQYHTEIFVLEALPIILGAVLSAVVYSLIFLVLYGKLAIKGGMKFNLKPQERWSALYDFEEYHRFLGAIAQSMFWYPFAFTVFLLPFCLTHVLLYTGYSVSYALDVFAHICCFMLGFVNVGLLYNTFRVISPVFHGPAPT
;
A
#
# COMPACT_ATOMS: atom_id res chain seq x y z
N ALA A 1 -12.16 -15.33 -12.30
CA ALA A 1 -10.86 -14.77 -12.74
C ALA A 1 -10.70 -13.30 -12.35
N THR A 2 -11.65 -12.43 -12.69
CA THR A 2 -11.63 -11.00 -12.32
C THR A 2 -11.51 -10.74 -10.81
N ALA A 3 -12.28 -11.45 -9.98
CA ALA A 3 -12.21 -11.34 -8.52
C ALA A 3 -10.80 -11.62 -7.95
N VAL A 4 -10.16 -12.69 -8.45
CA VAL A 4 -8.81 -13.09 -8.03
C VAL A 4 -7.78 -12.04 -8.44
N LEU A 5 -7.91 -11.48 -9.65
CA LEU A 5 -7.04 -10.39 -10.11
C LEU A 5 -7.19 -9.14 -9.25
N MET A 6 -8.41 -8.79 -8.87
CA MET A 6 -8.68 -7.66 -8.00
C MET A 6 -8.04 -7.85 -6.62
N GLN A 7 -8.19 -9.04 -6.01
CA GLN A 7 -7.54 -9.35 -4.74
C GLN A 7 -6.01 -9.31 -4.83
N ILE A 8 -5.41 -9.93 -5.86
CA ILE A 8 -3.96 -9.85 -6.09
C ILE A 8 -3.53 -8.38 -6.20
N GLY A 9 -4.31 -7.55 -6.92
CA GLY A 9 -4.07 -6.12 -7.06
C GLY A 9 -4.10 -5.36 -5.73
N VAL A 10 -5.14 -5.56 -4.91
CA VAL A 10 -5.26 -4.90 -3.59
C VAL A 10 -4.12 -5.32 -2.66
N TRP A 11 -3.85 -6.62 -2.54
CA TRP A 11 -2.80 -7.15 -1.66
C TRP A 11 -1.40 -6.69 -2.08
N SER A 12 -1.09 -6.76 -3.37
CA SER A 12 0.20 -6.29 -3.89
C SER A 12 0.35 -4.78 -3.67
N THR A 13 -0.68 -3.98 -3.93
CA THR A 13 -0.65 -2.52 -3.73
C THR A 13 -0.39 -2.18 -2.27
N CYS A 14 -1.09 -2.81 -1.32
CA CYS A 14 -0.88 -2.58 0.12
C CYS A 14 0.54 -2.95 0.56
N PHE A 15 1.04 -4.11 0.13
CA PHE A 15 2.39 -4.56 0.47
C PHE A 15 3.47 -3.62 -0.10
N PHE A 16 3.39 -3.31 -1.39
CA PHE A 16 4.39 -2.47 -2.05
C PHE A 16 4.37 -1.03 -1.55
N MET A 17 3.21 -0.51 -1.14
CA MET A 17 3.10 0.80 -0.50
C MET A 17 3.91 0.86 0.80
N VAL A 18 3.77 -0.14 1.66
CA VAL A 18 4.54 -0.23 2.92
C VAL A 18 6.01 -0.48 2.64
N ALA A 19 6.34 -1.38 1.70
CA ALA A 19 7.72 -1.68 1.33
C ALA A 19 8.47 -0.46 0.79
N LEU A 20 7.83 0.34 -0.08
CA LEU A 20 8.37 1.61 -0.57
C LEU A 20 8.61 2.59 0.58
N GLY A 21 7.65 2.73 1.51
CA GLY A 21 7.81 3.56 2.69
C GLY A 21 9.00 3.12 3.55
N LEU A 22 9.13 1.82 3.83
CA LEU A 22 10.23 1.26 4.62
C LEU A 22 11.58 1.44 3.94
N HIS A 23 11.65 1.21 2.63
CA HIS A 23 12.87 1.42 1.85
C HIS A 23 13.30 2.89 1.90
N THR A 24 12.36 3.81 1.71
CA THR A 24 12.61 5.26 1.81
C THR A 24 13.03 5.65 3.23
N CYS A 25 12.37 5.12 4.27
CA CYS A 25 12.75 5.35 5.67
C CYS A 25 14.16 4.84 5.97
N ASN A 26 14.50 3.62 5.57
CA ASN A 26 15.84 3.05 5.75
C ASN A 26 16.93 3.86 5.06
N SER A 27 16.63 4.38 3.87
CA SER A 27 17.57 5.19 3.10
C SER A 27 17.73 6.60 3.66
N LEU A 28 16.65 7.25 4.09
CA LEU A 28 16.65 8.64 4.57
C LEU A 28 16.97 8.76 6.07
N VAL A 29 16.30 7.97 6.90
CA VAL A 29 16.36 8.04 8.36
C VAL A 29 17.58 7.32 8.89
N PHE A 30 17.73 6.04 8.54
CA PHE A 30 18.83 5.21 9.03
C PHE A 30 20.09 5.33 8.18
N ARG A 31 20.01 5.95 7.00
CA ARG A 31 21.12 6.09 6.04
C ARG A 31 21.81 4.75 5.74
N LEU A 32 21.02 3.67 5.74
CA LEU A 32 21.52 2.33 5.46
C LEU A 32 21.80 2.21 3.97
N ARG A 33 22.96 1.66 3.63
CA ARG A 33 23.31 1.35 2.24
C ARG A 33 22.38 0.26 1.72
N GLN A 34 21.54 0.60 0.75
CA GLN A 34 20.63 -0.35 0.13
C GLN A 34 21.41 -1.35 -0.71
N VAL A 35 21.24 -2.64 -0.41
CA VAL A 35 21.81 -3.72 -1.19
C VAL A 35 20.79 -4.17 -2.25
N PRO A 36 21.15 -4.24 -3.53
CA PRO A 36 20.20 -4.49 -4.62
C PRO A 36 19.52 -5.86 -4.51
N TRP A 37 20.21 -6.87 -3.94
CA TRP A 37 19.64 -8.19 -3.70
C TRP A 37 18.44 -8.16 -2.73
N LEU A 38 18.48 -7.32 -1.70
CA LEU A 38 17.39 -7.21 -0.73
C LEU A 38 16.11 -6.67 -1.39
N SER A 39 16.23 -5.72 -2.32
CA SER A 39 15.10 -5.22 -3.09
C SER A 39 14.45 -6.34 -3.91
N SER A 40 15.25 -7.16 -4.58
CA SER A 40 14.75 -8.32 -5.34
C SER A 40 14.02 -9.33 -4.45
N VAL A 41 14.55 -9.60 -3.24
CA VAL A 41 13.91 -10.51 -2.27
C VAL A 41 12.56 -9.96 -1.80
N VAL A 42 12.49 -8.66 -1.45
CA VAL A 42 11.24 -8.02 -1.02
C VAL A 42 10.19 -8.06 -2.14
N ILE A 43 10.60 -7.84 -3.39
CA ILE A 43 9.70 -7.95 -4.55
C ILE A 43 9.17 -9.37 -4.69
N ALA A 44 10.04 -10.39 -4.60
CA ALA A 44 9.62 -11.78 -4.66
C ALA A 44 8.62 -12.13 -3.54
N ILE A 45 8.88 -11.68 -2.32
CA ILE A 45 7.98 -11.88 -1.16
C ILE A 45 6.62 -11.19 -1.40
N GLY A 46 6.61 -9.97 -1.92
CA GLY A 46 5.36 -9.24 -2.19
C GLY A 46 4.46 -9.98 -3.18
N TRP A 47 5.06 -10.49 -4.27
CA TRP A 47 4.32 -11.28 -5.25
C TRP A 47 3.86 -12.62 -4.69
N THR A 48 4.69 -13.33 -3.91
CA THR A 48 4.25 -14.60 -3.31
C THR A 48 3.09 -14.39 -2.35
N ILE A 49 3.12 -13.35 -1.52
CA ILE A 49 1.99 -13.01 -0.64
C ILE A 49 0.73 -12.70 -1.46
N ALA A 50 0.83 -11.91 -2.53
CA ALA A 50 -0.32 -11.57 -3.37
C ALA A 50 -0.92 -12.79 -4.07
N PHE A 51 -0.07 -13.66 -4.65
CA PHE A 51 -0.51 -14.91 -5.27
C PHE A 51 -1.09 -15.89 -4.26
N VAL A 52 -0.50 -16.00 -3.07
CA VAL A 52 -1.02 -16.83 -1.99
C VAL A 52 -2.37 -16.29 -1.53
N ALA A 53 -2.53 -14.98 -1.31
CA ALA A 53 -3.81 -14.40 -0.90
C ALA A 53 -4.91 -14.64 -1.96
N GLY A 54 -4.60 -14.44 -3.25
CA GLY A 54 -5.56 -14.66 -4.34
C GLY A 54 -5.83 -16.13 -4.66
N LYS A 55 -4.82 -17.02 -4.60
CA LYS A 55 -4.97 -18.45 -4.94
C LYS A 55 -5.22 -19.37 -3.76
N ARG A 56 -4.63 -19.14 -2.58
CA ARG A 56 -4.91 -20.01 -1.42
C ARG A 56 -6.37 -19.93 -1.04
N PHE A 57 -7.04 -18.80 -1.23
CA PHE A 57 -8.46 -18.74 -0.94
C PHE A 57 -9.29 -19.60 -1.91
N GLN A 58 -8.95 -19.59 -3.21
CA GLN A 58 -9.49 -20.52 -4.20
C GLN A 58 -9.22 -22.00 -3.83
N ILE A 59 -8.00 -22.33 -3.37
CA ILE A 59 -7.59 -23.71 -3.03
C ILE A 59 -8.19 -24.20 -1.71
N ILE A 60 -8.26 -23.35 -0.68
CA ILE A 60 -8.88 -23.69 0.61
C ILE A 60 -10.38 -24.00 0.41
N GLN A 61 -11.02 -23.35 -0.56
CA GLN A 61 -12.39 -23.64 -0.94
C GLN A 61 -12.54 -25.02 -1.62
N ASP A 62 -11.63 -25.38 -2.54
CA ASP A 62 -11.62 -26.72 -3.15
C ASP A 62 -11.33 -27.84 -2.11
N CYS A 63 -10.51 -27.57 -1.10
CA CYS A 63 -10.22 -28.55 -0.03
C CYS A 63 -11.34 -28.69 1.01
N ARG A 64 -12.16 -27.65 1.25
CA ARG A 64 -13.27 -27.72 2.22
C ARG A 64 -14.43 -28.59 1.72
N GLU A 65 -14.63 -28.72 0.40
CA GLU A 65 -15.60 -29.67 -0.18
C GLU A 65 -15.21 -31.15 -0.02
N LEU A 66 -13.93 -31.47 0.25
CA LEU A 66 -13.45 -32.85 0.32
C LEU A 66 -13.61 -33.50 1.70
N THR A 67 -13.99 -32.75 2.75
CA THR A 67 -13.97 -33.25 4.14
C THR A 67 -15.36 -33.49 4.75
N THR A 68 -16.45 -33.34 4.00
CA THR A 68 -17.81 -33.65 4.48
C THR A 68 -18.36 -34.90 3.79
N ILE A 69 -18.38 -36.00 4.56
CA ILE A 69 -19.29 -37.17 4.58
C ILE A 69 -20.42 -37.14 3.52
N PRO A 70 -20.70 -38.26 2.80
CA PRO A 70 -21.72 -38.29 1.76
C PRO A 70 -23.12 -38.27 2.38
N GLN A 71 -23.75 -37.11 2.44
CA GLN A 71 -25.20 -37.03 2.63
C GLN A 71 -25.85 -36.75 1.28
N ALA A 72 -26.35 -37.83 0.69
CA ALA A 72 -27.34 -37.77 -0.35
C ALA A 72 -28.56 -36.95 0.12
N LEU A 73 -29.18 -36.20 -0.80
CA LEU A 73 -30.37 -35.36 -0.67
C LEU A 73 -30.17 -33.90 -0.21
N ALA A 74 -29.64 -33.05 -1.11
CA ALA A 74 -30.08 -31.65 -1.28
C ALA A 74 -29.60 -31.11 -2.65
N PRO A 75 -30.38 -30.27 -3.36
CA PRO A 75 -30.08 -29.92 -4.74
C PRO A 75 -28.90 -28.94 -4.85
N LEU A 76 -27.99 -29.25 -5.78
CA LEU A 76 -27.11 -28.35 -6.52
C LEU A 76 -27.10 -26.87 -6.10
N GLN A 77 -26.26 -26.51 -5.13
CA GLN A 77 -25.66 -25.17 -5.12
C GLN A 77 -24.25 -25.25 -4.55
N LYS A 78 -23.30 -25.50 -5.45
CA LYS A 78 -21.86 -25.38 -5.20
C LYS A 78 -21.61 -23.94 -4.71
N SER A 79 -21.46 -23.73 -3.40
CA SER A 79 -21.39 -22.40 -2.80
C SER A 79 -20.02 -21.78 -3.10
N ASN A 80 -19.88 -21.20 -4.28
CA ASN A 80 -18.66 -20.55 -4.68
C ASN A 80 -18.48 -19.26 -3.85
N ILE A 81 -17.37 -19.09 -3.12
CA ILE A 81 -17.18 -17.89 -2.29
C ILE A 81 -17.05 -16.64 -3.17
N TYR A 82 -16.48 -16.81 -4.38
CA TYR A 82 -16.51 -15.78 -5.39
C TYR A 82 -17.80 -15.81 -6.18
N GLY A 83 -18.46 -14.65 -6.24
CA GLY A 83 -19.71 -14.48 -6.95
C GLY A 83 -19.89 -13.05 -7.46
N PRO A 84 -21.01 -12.78 -8.14
CA PRO A 84 -21.39 -11.42 -8.47
C PRO A 84 -21.64 -10.65 -7.16
N ASN A 85 -20.91 -9.55 -6.96
CA ASN A 85 -21.09 -8.65 -5.81
C ASN A 85 -21.14 -7.20 -6.33
N GLY A 86 -22.36 -6.65 -6.40
CA GLY A 86 -22.58 -5.31 -6.96
C GLY A 86 -22.19 -5.22 -8.44
N ILE A 87 -21.23 -4.34 -8.75
CA ILE A 87 -20.75 -4.11 -10.13
C ILE A 87 -19.57 -4.99 -10.55
N SER A 88 -18.97 -5.72 -9.62
CA SER A 88 -17.79 -6.54 -9.88
C SER A 88 -18.02 -7.99 -9.45
N CYS A 89 -17.10 -8.88 -9.81
CA CYS A 89 -17.06 -10.21 -9.21
C CYS A 89 -16.12 -10.12 -8.02
N GLY A 90 -16.62 -10.47 -6.83
CA GLY A 90 -15.90 -10.38 -5.57
C GLY A 90 -16.31 -11.51 -4.64
N ILE A 91 -15.96 -11.38 -3.36
CA ILE A 91 -16.47 -12.28 -2.33
C ILE A 91 -17.98 -12.03 -2.17
N MET A 92 -18.78 -13.11 -2.13
CA MET A 92 -20.22 -12.97 -1.93
C MET A 92 -20.55 -12.35 -0.57
N PRO A 93 -21.55 -11.44 -0.49
CA PRO A 93 -21.87 -10.71 0.74
C PRO A 93 -22.30 -11.61 1.91
N GLN A 94 -22.68 -12.87 1.65
CA GLN A 94 -22.97 -13.85 2.69
C GLN A 94 -21.76 -14.19 3.59
N TYR A 95 -20.53 -14.01 3.08
CA TYR A 95 -19.27 -14.31 3.76
C TYR A 95 -18.63 -13.05 4.36
N HIS A 96 -19.29 -12.48 5.39
CA HIS A 96 -18.92 -11.20 6.00
C HIS A 96 -17.51 -11.20 6.59
N THR A 97 -17.10 -12.28 7.24
CA THR A 97 -15.79 -12.39 7.92
C THR A 97 -14.66 -12.40 6.89
N GLU A 98 -14.86 -13.11 5.80
CA GLU A 98 -13.92 -13.28 4.70
C GLU A 98 -13.70 -11.97 3.96
N ILE A 99 -14.78 -11.20 3.74
CA ILE A 99 -14.71 -9.85 3.17
C ILE A 99 -13.83 -8.93 4.03
N PHE A 100 -14.07 -8.91 5.34
CA PHE A 100 -13.28 -8.07 6.24
C PHE A 100 -11.80 -8.46 6.23
N VAL A 101 -11.50 -9.75 6.37
CA VAL A 101 -10.11 -10.25 6.49
C VAL A 101 -9.34 -10.12 5.18
N LEU A 102 -9.98 -10.33 4.02
CA LEU A 102 -9.30 -10.39 2.73
C LEU A 102 -9.26 -9.06 1.99
N GLU A 103 -10.20 -8.15 2.26
CA GLU A 103 -10.29 -6.87 1.54
C GLU A 103 -10.02 -5.68 2.47
N ALA A 104 -10.73 -5.56 3.59
CA ALA A 104 -10.59 -4.39 4.47
C ALA A 104 -9.29 -4.41 5.30
N LEU A 105 -8.95 -5.54 5.92
CA LEU A 105 -7.80 -5.70 6.81
C LEU A 105 -6.45 -5.35 6.15
N PRO A 106 -6.08 -5.84 4.95
CA PRO A 106 -4.81 -5.47 4.33
C PRO A 106 -4.72 -3.97 4.01
N ILE A 107 -5.84 -3.34 3.66
CA ILE A 107 -5.89 -1.89 3.41
C ILE A 107 -5.67 -1.11 4.72
N ILE A 108 -6.35 -1.50 5.80
CA ILE A 108 -6.19 -0.86 7.13
C ILE A 108 -4.76 -1.02 7.61
N LEU A 109 -4.20 -2.23 7.56
CA LEU A 109 -2.81 -2.47 7.96
C LEU A 109 -1.83 -1.68 7.09
N GLY A 110 -2.03 -1.66 5.77
CA GLY A 110 -1.22 -0.87 4.84
C GLY A 110 -1.27 0.62 5.14
N ALA A 111 -2.46 1.16 5.40
CA ALA A 111 -2.67 2.57 5.75
C ALA A 111 -2.00 2.93 7.09
N VAL A 112 -2.19 2.12 8.13
CA VAL A 112 -1.59 2.36 9.46
C VAL A 112 -0.07 2.26 9.40
N LEU A 113 0.48 1.21 8.79
CA LEU A 113 1.93 1.02 8.68
C LEU A 113 2.57 2.13 7.84
N SER A 114 1.95 2.50 6.71
CA SER A 114 2.45 3.61 5.90
C SER A 114 2.37 4.94 6.67
N ALA A 115 1.27 5.24 7.37
CA ALA A 115 1.17 6.44 8.19
C ALA A 115 2.26 6.52 9.26
N VAL A 116 2.57 5.42 9.96
CA VAL A 116 3.66 5.35 10.95
C VAL A 116 5.02 5.64 10.29
N VAL A 117 5.32 4.95 9.20
CA VAL A 117 6.63 5.08 8.51
C VAL A 117 6.82 6.48 7.93
N TYR A 118 5.80 7.05 7.30
CA TYR A 118 5.87 8.40 6.74
C TYR A 118 5.87 9.48 7.81
N SER A 119 5.23 9.25 8.97
CA SER A 119 5.36 10.13 10.13
C SER A 119 6.82 10.18 10.60
N LEU A 120 7.51 9.02 10.70
CA LEU A 120 8.93 8.98 11.04
C LEU A 120 9.80 9.73 10.02
N ILE A 121 9.55 9.55 8.72
CA ILE A 121 10.23 10.28 7.65
C ILE A 121 10.05 11.80 7.83
N PHE A 122 8.81 12.24 8.06
CA PHE A 122 8.49 13.65 8.29
C PHE A 122 9.22 14.23 9.51
N LEU A 123 9.20 13.51 10.64
CA LEU A 123 9.90 13.94 11.86
C LEU A 123 11.41 14.13 11.67
N VAL A 124 12.03 13.28 10.86
CA VAL A 124 13.47 13.35 10.57
C VAL A 124 13.79 14.49 9.60
N LEU A 125 12.98 14.68 8.55
CA LEU A 125 13.19 15.74 7.57
C LEU A 125 13.01 17.14 8.14
N TYR A 126 12.00 17.34 8.99
CA TYR A 126 11.78 18.61 9.68
C TYR A 126 12.73 18.81 10.87
N GLY A 127 13.72 17.93 11.04
CA GLY A 127 14.81 18.11 12.00
C GLY A 127 14.41 17.94 13.47
N LYS A 128 13.21 17.42 13.78
CA LYS A 128 12.77 17.21 15.16
C LYS A 128 13.45 16.02 15.85
N LEU A 129 14.05 15.11 15.08
CA LEU A 129 14.68 13.88 15.58
C LEU A 129 16.14 13.76 15.07
N ALA A 130 17.11 13.75 15.98
CA ALA A 130 18.51 13.50 15.66
C ALA A 130 18.92 12.11 16.18
N ILE A 131 19.08 11.14 15.26
CA ILE A 131 19.57 9.78 15.55
C ILE A 131 21.06 9.72 15.23
N LYS A 132 21.90 10.38 16.05
CA LYS A 132 23.35 10.13 16.05
C LYS A 132 23.74 9.72 17.48
N GLY A 133 23.86 8.41 17.70
CA GLY A 133 24.25 7.84 18.99
C GLY A 133 23.16 7.75 20.07
N GLY A 134 21.88 7.96 19.71
CA GLY A 134 20.73 7.88 20.62
C GLY A 134 19.51 8.62 20.07
N MET A 135 18.32 8.38 20.64
CA MET A 135 17.09 9.09 20.25
C MET A 135 17.04 10.43 21.00
N LYS A 136 17.57 11.51 20.41
CA LYS A 136 17.49 12.87 20.99
C LYS A 136 16.55 13.73 20.16
N PHE A 137 15.47 14.18 20.78
CA PHE A 137 14.59 15.22 20.22
C PHE A 137 15.30 16.56 20.34
N ASN A 138 15.61 17.20 19.21
CA ASN A 138 16.29 18.49 19.20
C ASN A 138 15.35 19.53 18.61
N LEU A 139 14.79 20.37 19.49
CA LEU A 139 13.78 21.38 19.16
C LEU A 139 14.36 22.71 18.65
N LYS A 140 15.69 22.81 18.45
CA LYS A 140 16.35 24.00 17.90
C LYS A 140 16.91 23.69 16.51
N PRO A 141 16.16 24.00 15.43
CA PRO A 141 16.60 23.72 14.06
C PRO A 141 17.81 24.56 13.65
N GLN A 142 17.96 25.75 14.25
CA GLN A 142 18.67 26.89 13.65
C GLN A 142 20.20 26.84 13.70
N GLU A 143 20.80 26.04 14.58
CA GLU A 143 22.28 25.96 14.72
C GLU A 143 22.95 24.94 13.80
N ARG A 144 22.19 24.09 13.10
CA ARG A 144 22.75 23.07 12.19
C ARG A 144 23.00 23.57 10.76
N TRP A 145 22.45 24.73 10.40
CA TRP A 145 22.43 25.24 9.02
C TRP A 145 23.68 26.04 8.64
N SER A 146 24.52 26.45 9.59
CA SER A 146 25.65 27.35 9.32
C SER A 146 26.98 26.64 9.02
N ALA A 147 27.09 25.31 9.17
CA ALA A 147 28.39 24.64 9.21
C ALA A 147 28.76 23.78 7.98
N LEU A 148 27.87 23.53 7.02
CA LEU A 148 28.14 22.62 5.88
C LEU A 148 27.52 23.13 4.57
N TYR A 149 28.18 24.10 3.94
CA TYR A 149 27.81 24.71 2.65
C TYR A 149 27.67 23.68 1.49
N ASP A 150 28.33 22.51 1.60
CA ASP A 150 28.33 21.45 0.58
C ASP A 150 27.19 20.41 0.76
N PHE A 151 26.45 20.46 1.89
CA PHE A 151 25.34 19.54 2.18
C PHE A 151 23.95 20.14 1.98
N GLU A 152 23.85 21.45 1.77
CA GLU A 152 22.58 22.15 1.64
C GLU A 152 21.85 21.76 0.36
N GLU A 153 22.57 21.64 -0.76
CA GLU A 153 22.00 21.21 -2.04
C GLU A 153 21.53 19.75 -2.00
N TYR A 154 22.33 18.86 -1.37
CA TYR A 154 21.94 17.47 -1.13
C TYR A 154 20.71 17.36 -0.22
N HIS A 155 20.64 18.12 0.88
CA HIS A 155 19.48 18.10 1.78
C HIS A 155 18.23 18.71 1.14
N ARG A 156 18.36 19.79 0.37
CA ARG A 156 17.25 20.39 -0.38
C ARG A 156 16.71 19.43 -1.43
N PHE A 157 17.60 18.74 -2.13
CA PHE A 157 17.24 17.69 -3.09
C PHE A 157 16.53 16.50 -2.40
N LEU A 158 17.08 16.05 -1.28
CA LEU A 158 16.51 14.94 -0.49
C LEU A 158 15.13 15.31 0.09
N GLY A 159 14.96 16.56 0.52
CA GLY A 159 13.69 17.11 0.96
C GLY A 159 12.66 17.17 -0.17
N ALA A 160 13.07 17.60 -1.37
CA ALA A 160 12.19 17.62 -2.54
C ALA A 160 11.74 16.21 -2.96
N ILE A 161 12.63 15.22 -2.93
CA ILE A 161 12.27 13.81 -3.18
C ILE A 161 11.32 13.29 -2.11
N ALA A 162 11.60 13.55 -0.83
CA ALA A 162 10.74 13.03 0.22
C ALA A 162 9.35 13.67 0.19
N GLN A 163 9.25 14.95 -0.18
CA GLN A 163 7.98 15.64 -0.37
C GLN A 163 7.19 15.06 -1.55
N SER A 164 7.85 14.71 -2.65
CA SER A 164 7.18 14.02 -3.77
C SER A 164 6.73 12.60 -3.37
N MET A 165 7.55 11.89 -2.59
CA MET A 165 7.23 10.54 -2.10
C MET A 165 6.09 10.50 -1.07
N PHE A 166 5.79 11.61 -0.38
CA PHE A 166 4.67 11.72 0.56
C PHE A 166 3.31 11.68 -0.13
N TRP A 167 3.24 12.00 -1.42
CA TRP A 167 1.97 11.94 -2.15
C TRP A 167 1.46 10.50 -2.38
N TYR A 168 2.34 9.50 -2.37
CA TYR A 168 1.94 8.09 -2.52
C TYR A 168 1.05 7.58 -1.37
N PRO A 169 1.45 7.65 -0.09
CA PRO A 169 0.58 7.20 1.02
C PRO A 169 -0.69 8.04 1.13
N PHE A 170 -0.60 9.33 0.79
CA PHE A 170 -1.76 10.22 0.78
C PHE A 170 -2.78 9.77 -0.26
N ALA A 171 -2.35 9.56 -1.51
CA ALA A 171 -3.21 9.05 -2.57
C ALA A 171 -3.76 7.66 -2.22
N PHE A 172 -2.90 6.75 -1.74
CA PHE A 172 -3.31 5.43 -1.27
C PHE A 172 -4.46 5.54 -0.25
N THR A 173 -4.30 6.36 0.78
CA THR A 173 -5.31 6.51 1.84
C THR A 173 -6.59 7.14 1.29
N VAL A 174 -6.51 8.25 0.56
CA VAL A 174 -7.69 8.97 0.06
C VAL A 174 -8.51 8.12 -0.91
N PHE A 175 -7.87 7.37 -1.81
CA PHE A 175 -8.57 6.59 -2.83
C PHE A 175 -9.03 5.21 -2.35
N LEU A 176 -8.32 4.55 -1.43
CA LEU A 176 -8.75 3.24 -0.88
C LEU A 176 -9.66 3.37 0.34
N LEU A 177 -9.71 4.52 1.01
CA LEU A 177 -10.59 4.72 2.16
C LEU A 177 -12.07 4.50 1.84
N PRO A 178 -12.67 5.07 0.77
CA PRO A 178 -14.07 4.78 0.45
C PRO A 178 -14.31 3.29 0.17
N PHE A 179 -13.36 2.61 -0.48
CA PHE A 179 -13.40 1.16 -0.68
C PHE A 179 -13.33 0.38 0.64
N CYS A 180 -12.44 0.74 1.56
CA CYS A 180 -12.37 0.11 2.87
C CYS A 180 -13.67 0.32 3.67
N LEU A 181 -14.22 1.55 3.65
CA LEU A 181 -15.44 1.88 4.39
C LEU A 181 -16.65 1.07 3.92
N THR A 182 -16.84 0.86 2.61
CA THR A 182 -17.96 0.04 2.12
C THR A 182 -17.90 -1.38 2.64
N HIS A 183 -16.70 -1.98 2.65
CA HIS A 183 -16.52 -3.37 3.08
C HIS A 183 -16.61 -3.52 4.60
N VAL A 184 -16.19 -2.51 5.37
CA VAL A 184 -16.41 -2.48 6.82
C VAL A 184 -17.90 -2.30 7.16
N LEU A 185 -18.62 -1.43 6.44
CA LEU A 185 -20.06 -1.26 6.62
C LEU A 185 -20.83 -2.56 6.31
N LEU A 186 -20.43 -3.25 5.24
CA LEU A 186 -20.99 -4.55 4.89
C LEU A 186 -20.73 -5.57 6.01
N TYR A 187 -19.50 -5.64 6.55
CA TYR A 187 -19.17 -6.51 7.70
C TYR A 187 -20.05 -6.24 8.92
N THR A 188 -20.36 -4.98 9.21
CA THR A 188 -21.26 -4.60 10.32
C THR A 188 -22.74 -4.89 10.07
N GLY A 189 -23.10 -5.41 8.88
CA GLY A 189 -24.47 -5.77 8.51
C GLY A 189 -25.30 -4.60 7.98
N TYR A 190 -24.68 -3.44 7.72
CA TYR A 190 -25.38 -2.33 7.05
C TYR A 190 -25.44 -2.58 5.54
N SER A 191 -26.60 -2.37 4.94
CA SER A 191 -26.77 -2.41 3.49
C SER A 191 -26.12 -1.18 2.85
N VAL A 192 -25.11 -1.39 2.02
CA VAL A 192 -24.44 -0.32 1.26
C VAL A 192 -25.27 0.00 0.01
N SER A 193 -25.52 1.29 -0.25
CA SER A 193 -26.21 1.73 -1.47
C SER A 193 -25.34 1.46 -2.70
N TYR A 194 -25.97 1.03 -3.79
CA TYR A 194 -25.29 0.74 -5.06
C TYR A 194 -24.42 1.91 -5.56
N ALA A 195 -24.90 3.15 -5.44
CA ALA A 195 -24.14 4.33 -5.85
C ALA A 195 -22.83 4.50 -5.08
N LEU A 196 -22.84 4.16 -3.78
CA LEU A 196 -21.69 4.27 -2.89
C LEU A 196 -20.67 3.16 -3.19
N ASP A 197 -21.14 1.96 -3.49
CA ASP A 197 -20.31 0.84 -3.95
C ASP A 197 -19.61 1.13 -5.29
N VAL A 198 -20.34 1.69 -6.26
CA VAL A 198 -19.78 2.11 -7.55
C VAL A 198 -18.70 3.17 -7.36
N PHE A 199 -18.98 4.19 -6.55
CA PHE A 199 -18.03 5.26 -6.25
C PHE A 199 -16.74 4.71 -5.62
N ALA A 200 -16.87 3.81 -4.63
CA ALA A 200 -15.74 3.18 -3.98
C ALA A 200 -14.83 2.40 -4.94
N HIS A 201 -15.41 1.65 -5.88
CA HIS A 201 -14.66 0.95 -6.92
C HIS A 201 -13.96 1.91 -7.90
N ILE A 202 -14.63 2.99 -8.31
CA ILE A 202 -14.01 4.02 -9.16
C ILE A 202 -12.79 4.62 -8.46
N CYS A 203 -12.89 4.96 -7.17
CA CYS A 203 -11.76 5.45 -6.40
C CYS A 203 -10.61 4.43 -6.35
N CYS A 204 -10.92 3.15 -6.09
CA CYS A 204 -9.94 2.08 -6.07
C CYS A 204 -9.19 1.95 -7.42
N PHE A 205 -9.90 2.05 -8.56
CA PHE A 205 -9.26 1.96 -9.88
C PHE A 205 -8.48 3.22 -10.26
N MET A 206 -8.97 4.40 -9.86
CA MET A 206 -8.26 5.67 -10.08
C MET A 206 -6.91 5.73 -9.37
N LEU A 207 -6.73 4.98 -8.28
CA LEU A 207 -5.42 4.87 -7.61
C LEU A 207 -4.31 4.43 -8.57
N GLY A 208 -4.60 3.52 -9.50
CA GLY A 208 -3.63 3.09 -10.51
C GLY A 208 -3.18 4.24 -11.41
N PHE A 209 -4.12 5.05 -11.89
CA PHE A 209 -3.83 6.23 -12.70
C PHE A 209 -3.03 7.28 -11.92
N VAL A 210 -3.42 7.56 -10.67
CA VAL A 210 -2.72 8.49 -9.80
C VAL A 210 -1.30 8.02 -9.52
N ASN A 211 -1.08 6.73 -9.26
CA ASN A 211 0.26 6.17 -9.02
C ASN A 211 1.19 6.37 -10.22
N VAL A 212 0.69 6.23 -11.45
CA VAL A 212 1.46 6.52 -12.67
C VAL A 212 1.80 8.01 -12.77
N GLY A 213 0.84 8.90 -12.48
CA GLY A 213 1.08 10.34 -12.44
C GLY A 213 2.12 10.75 -11.38
N LEU A 214 2.06 10.14 -10.19
CA LEU A 214 3.05 10.34 -9.14
C LEU A 214 4.44 9.81 -9.52
N LEU A 215 4.50 8.67 -10.22
CA LEU A 215 5.75 8.13 -10.75
C LEU A 215 6.38 9.08 -11.75
N TYR A 216 5.59 9.62 -12.68
CA TYR A 216 6.07 10.62 -13.63
C TYR A 216 6.59 11.88 -12.93
N ASN A 217 5.85 12.40 -11.95
CA ASN A 217 6.30 13.56 -11.17
C ASN A 217 7.60 13.25 -10.40
N THR A 218 7.71 12.07 -9.80
CA THR A 218 8.91 11.62 -9.11
C THR A 218 10.12 11.56 -10.05
N PHE A 219 9.97 10.98 -11.24
CA PHE A 219 11.04 10.97 -12.24
C PHE A 219 11.42 12.36 -12.73
N ARG A 220 10.45 13.26 -12.93
CA ARG A 220 10.73 14.65 -13.29
C ARG A 220 11.58 15.37 -12.23
N VAL A 221 11.30 15.13 -10.94
CA VAL A 221 12.07 15.71 -9.82
C VAL A 221 13.49 15.13 -9.74
N ILE A 222 13.69 13.86 -10.10
CA ILE A 222 15.00 13.17 -10.02
C ILE A 222 15.85 13.39 -11.31
N SER A 223 15.20 13.64 -12.45
CA SER A 223 15.85 13.88 -13.76
C SER A 223 17.10 14.78 -13.76
N PRO A 224 17.16 15.92 -13.04
CA PRO A 224 18.36 16.78 -13.03
C PRO A 224 19.62 16.15 -12.42
N VAL A 225 19.53 14.99 -11.75
CA VAL A 225 20.71 14.26 -11.24
C VAL A 225 21.34 13.36 -12.29
N PHE A 226 20.56 12.90 -13.27
CA PHE A 226 21.05 12.00 -14.32
C PHE A 226 21.66 12.75 -15.51
N HIS A 227 21.23 13.99 -15.72
CA HIS A 227 21.80 14.89 -16.71
C HIS A 227 22.68 15.89 -15.96
N GLY A 228 23.98 15.60 -15.85
CA GLY A 228 24.96 16.57 -15.36
C GLY A 228 24.88 17.90 -16.13
N PRO A 229 25.46 18.99 -15.60
CA PRO A 229 25.40 20.30 -16.25
C PRO A 229 25.83 20.17 -17.73
N ALA A 230 25.01 20.71 -18.62
CA ALA A 230 25.27 20.66 -20.06
C ALA A 230 26.69 21.15 -20.34
N PRO A 231 27.47 20.46 -21.19
CA PRO A 231 28.77 20.97 -21.59
C PRO A 231 28.57 22.32 -22.29
N THR A 232 29.07 23.37 -21.64
CA THR A 232 29.20 24.73 -22.17
C THR A 232 30.24 24.79 -23.28
#